data_AF-A0A7S0LKA2-F1
#
_entry.id   AF-A0A7S0LKA2-F1
#
_cell.length_a   1.000
_cell.length_b   1.000
_cell.length_c   1.000
_cell.angle_alpha   90.00
_cell.angle_beta   90.00
_cell.angle_gamma   90.00
#
_symmetry.space_group_name_H-M   'P 1'
#
loop_
_entity.id
_entity.type
_entity.pdbx_description
1 polymer ?
#
loop_
_entity_poly.entity_id
_entity_poly.type
_entity_poly.pdbx_seq_one_letter_code
_entity_poly.pdbx_strand_id
1 'polypeptide(L)'
;SEEIPPRTSSRAKMLLASVLPLCGIKQSAPSKHGGEAMWPKACLKSKSLLVDPSWASIRCVHNQTISRHTIAVNAMVEPANQTWKHHEIFSEFAPWQGRLLANRGLLVDFLGFTINQSLYCNDDYMRQFDAHALRKRQCDVFAMCKLRRGGGAAARMPTVRTTWPVVSEEYFEYIDVLTAVSEYAADVKAATERQKPQRPFTFVELGAGYGHWTFAAHRALQQKVAGAPHAYLLVDVLKSLGAEVSKLARLNEITFSAPDPAHRLRFHAGYVTAEKSNMNEADTKMASRMISDYSRIWGLDTKKSETGKSDSEAPASSASLRALFDRYKLPCIIDMIDMDIQGAEYVSYQKRAGVFSDTGTIELLTQRVRRVHIGLHGGPAPNKRLLSVFARWGWIQQWYFPRGVQETPYGPATFGDGVLSLLNPTLNDTWAAAAACQAQRRRIKKRPP
;
A
#
# COMPACT_ATOMS: atom_id res chain seq x y z
N SER A 1 9.58 59.88 10.54
CA SER A 1 9.88 59.48 11.92
C SER A 1 8.62 58.88 12.52
N GLU A 2 8.36 57.61 12.25
CA GLU A 2 7.36 56.81 12.95
C GLU A 2 7.96 55.42 13.14
N GLU A 3 8.11 55.04 14.40
CA GLU A 3 8.81 53.86 14.87
C GLU A 3 7.96 52.61 14.67
N ILE A 4 8.60 51.55 14.19
CA ILE A 4 8.04 50.20 14.06
C ILE A 4 8.20 49.48 15.40
N PRO A 5 7.13 48.93 16.02
CA PRO A 5 7.28 48.15 17.25
C PRO A 5 7.72 46.71 16.94
N PRO A 6 8.43 46.04 17.89
CA PRO A 6 8.98 44.72 17.65
C PRO A 6 7.90 43.63 17.72
N ARG A 7 7.98 42.69 16.77
CA ARG A 7 7.19 41.44 16.76
C ARG A 7 7.57 40.58 17.97
N THR A 8 6.65 40.38 18.90
CA THR A 8 6.75 39.34 19.93
C THR A 8 5.99 38.09 19.47
N SER A 9 6.66 36.94 19.53
CA SER A 9 6.11 35.63 19.15
C SER A 9 5.23 35.06 20.25
N SER A 10 3.91 35.07 20.08
CA SER A 10 2.93 34.50 21.02
C SER A 10 2.48 33.08 20.68
N ARG A 11 3.36 32.24 20.10
CA ARG A 11 2.97 30.89 19.63
C ARG A 11 3.24 29.72 20.59
N ALA A 12 3.60 29.97 21.85
CA ALA A 12 3.94 28.92 22.81
C ALA A 12 2.90 28.69 23.95
N LYS A 13 1.77 29.41 23.99
CA LYS A 13 0.82 29.31 25.12
C LYS A 13 -0.49 28.57 24.85
N MET A 14 -0.74 28.05 23.64
CA MET A 14 -2.01 27.41 23.30
C MET A 14 -2.00 25.88 23.17
N LEU A 15 -0.88 25.22 23.49
CA LEU A 15 -0.74 23.75 23.39
C LEU A 15 -0.58 23.02 24.74
N LEU A 16 -0.59 23.75 25.87
CA LEU A 16 -0.39 23.18 27.20
C LEU A 16 -1.69 22.99 28.02
N ALA A 17 -2.85 23.39 27.50
CA ALA A 17 -4.12 23.32 28.23
C ALA A 17 -4.90 22.00 28.04
N SER A 18 -4.51 21.12 27.11
CA SER A 18 -5.32 19.95 26.73
C SER A 18 -4.82 18.60 27.27
N VAL A 19 -3.68 18.55 27.97
CA VAL A 19 -3.03 17.27 28.36
C VAL A 19 -2.87 17.13 29.89
N LEU A 20 -3.20 18.15 30.68
CA LEU A 20 -2.89 18.19 32.12
C LEU A 20 -3.95 17.69 33.14
N PRO A 21 -5.14 17.13 32.81
CA PRO A 21 -5.99 16.57 33.87
C PRO A 21 -5.68 15.13 34.30
N LEU A 22 -4.74 14.39 33.67
CA LEU A 22 -4.58 12.95 33.93
C LEU A 22 -3.42 12.53 34.86
N CYS A 23 -2.58 13.46 35.33
CA CYS A 23 -1.42 13.10 36.16
C CYS A 23 -1.39 13.68 37.58
N GLY A 24 -2.38 14.48 38.01
CA GLY A 24 -2.46 14.92 39.41
C GLY A 24 -1.25 15.69 39.95
N ILE A 25 -0.38 16.24 39.08
CA ILE A 25 0.83 16.96 39.51
C ILE A 25 0.45 18.43 39.78
N LYS A 26 0.56 18.86 41.05
CA LYS A 26 0.50 20.28 41.42
C LYS A 26 1.74 21.00 40.88
N GLN A 27 1.55 22.11 40.17
CA GLN A 27 2.65 22.96 39.72
C GLN A 27 3.35 23.62 40.91
N SER A 28 4.66 23.42 41.05
CA SER A 28 5.55 24.26 41.86
C SER A 28 6.33 25.22 40.94
N ALA A 29 6.51 26.46 41.39
CA ALA A 29 7.13 27.56 40.64
C ALA A 29 8.61 27.27 40.25
N PRO A 30 9.09 27.85 39.14
CA PRO A 30 10.44 27.57 38.62
C PRO A 30 11.52 28.30 39.42
N SER A 31 12.57 27.58 39.84
CA SER A 31 13.78 28.17 40.42
C SER A 31 14.74 28.64 39.32
N LYS A 32 15.37 29.80 39.57
CA LYS A 32 16.36 30.43 38.70
C LYS A 32 17.75 29.84 38.96
N HIS A 33 18.10 28.68 38.42
CA HIS A 33 19.51 28.34 38.18
C HIS A 33 19.66 27.45 36.96
N GLY A 34 20.54 27.87 36.05
CA GLY A 34 20.88 27.15 34.83
C GLY A 34 21.61 25.85 35.14
N GLY A 35 21.04 24.75 34.69
CA GLY A 35 21.64 23.42 34.67
C GLY A 35 21.05 22.65 33.49
N GLU A 36 21.89 21.90 32.78
CA GLU A 36 21.54 21.10 31.60
C GLU A 36 20.34 20.18 31.86
N ALA A 37 19.39 20.18 30.92
CA ALA A 37 18.16 19.43 31.03
C ALA A 37 18.40 17.92 30.84
N MET A 38 18.63 17.20 31.94
CA MET A 38 18.35 15.77 32.01
C MET A 38 16.84 15.55 31.94
N TRP A 39 16.39 14.90 30.86
CA TRP A 39 15.03 14.40 30.73
C TRP A 39 14.74 13.36 31.83
N PRO A 40 13.61 13.44 32.56
CA PRO A 40 13.28 12.42 33.54
C PRO A 40 12.87 11.12 32.84
N LYS A 41 13.63 10.03 33.09
CA LYS A 41 13.33 8.63 32.69
C LYS A 41 12.07 8.05 33.38
N ALA A 42 11.11 8.86 33.78
CA ALA A 42 10.00 8.46 34.67
C ALA A 42 8.61 8.45 34.01
N CYS A 43 8.53 8.27 32.68
CA CYS A 43 7.24 8.14 31.98
C CYS A 43 7.18 6.95 30.99
N LEU A 44 7.85 5.84 31.32
CA LEU A 44 7.74 4.57 30.60
C LEU A 44 7.38 3.44 31.58
N LYS A 45 6.20 3.56 32.19
CA LYS A 45 5.45 2.40 32.69
C LYS A 45 4.07 2.46 32.04
N SER A 46 4.00 2.15 30.75
CA SER A 46 2.71 1.84 30.15
C SER A 46 2.18 0.59 30.85
N LYS A 47 1.03 0.72 31.51
CA LYS A 47 0.25 -0.45 31.92
C LYS A 47 -0.03 -1.23 30.65
N SER A 48 0.44 -2.47 30.59
CA SER A 48 0.06 -3.44 29.58
C SER A 48 -1.47 -3.60 29.62
N LEU A 49 -2.14 -2.96 28.67
CA LEU A 49 -3.57 -3.18 28.41
C LEU A 49 -3.73 -4.62 27.95
N LEU A 50 -4.42 -5.40 28.76
CA LEU A 50 -4.82 -6.77 28.46
C LEU A 50 -6.01 -6.72 27.50
N VAL A 51 -5.81 -7.16 26.25
CA VAL A 51 -6.87 -7.31 25.26
C VAL A 51 -7.20 -8.81 25.12
N ASP A 52 -8.49 -9.14 25.21
CA ASP A 52 -9.06 -10.49 25.08
C ASP A 52 -8.77 -11.09 23.68
N PRO A 53 -8.20 -12.29 23.54
CA PRO A 53 -7.81 -12.87 22.24
C PRO A 53 -8.90 -13.31 21.25
N SER A 54 -10.16 -12.94 21.44
CA SER A 54 -11.22 -13.24 20.45
C SER A 54 -10.94 -12.65 19.07
N TRP A 55 -10.00 -11.70 18.96
CA TRP A 55 -9.53 -11.04 17.73
C TRP A 55 -8.44 -11.80 16.96
N ALA A 56 -7.88 -12.90 17.49
CA ALA A 56 -6.93 -13.71 16.75
C ALA A 56 -7.69 -14.49 15.66
N SER A 57 -7.69 -13.91 14.47
CA SER A 57 -8.54 -14.19 13.32
C SER A 57 -8.28 -15.52 12.59
N ILE A 58 -7.70 -16.48 13.31
CA ILE A 58 -7.56 -17.87 12.91
C ILE A 58 -7.89 -18.72 14.14
N ARG A 59 -9.08 -19.32 14.14
CA ARG A 59 -9.36 -20.47 15.02
C ARG A 59 -8.57 -21.65 14.46
N CYS A 60 -7.36 -21.87 14.97
CA CYS A 60 -6.86 -23.25 15.01
C CYS A 60 -7.94 -24.07 15.70
N VAL A 61 -8.32 -25.22 15.15
CA VAL A 61 -9.52 -26.00 15.51
C VAL A 61 -9.52 -26.54 16.97
N HIS A 62 -8.70 -25.99 17.88
CA HIS A 62 -8.73 -26.24 19.32
C HIS A 62 -8.97 -24.91 20.05
N ASN A 63 -10.10 -24.84 20.77
CA ASN A 63 -10.62 -23.71 21.56
C ASN A 63 -9.62 -23.21 22.64
N GLN A 64 -8.62 -22.42 22.26
CA GLN A 64 -7.79 -21.69 23.23
C GLN A 64 -7.47 -20.28 22.71
N THR A 65 -7.74 -19.31 23.58
CA THR A 65 -7.48 -17.87 23.48
C THR A 65 -5.97 -17.62 23.28
N ILE A 66 -5.63 -16.73 22.35
CA ILE A 66 -4.31 -16.53 21.74
C ILE A 66 -3.60 -15.25 22.26
N SER A 67 -2.58 -15.40 23.12
CA SER A 67 -1.43 -14.49 23.42
C SER A 67 -1.59 -12.95 23.62
N ARG A 68 -0.77 -12.40 24.55
CA ARG A 68 -0.76 -11.00 25.06
C ARG A 68 0.41 -10.16 24.53
N HIS A 69 0.62 -10.04 23.21
CA HIS A 69 1.72 -9.22 22.66
C HIS A 69 1.25 -8.08 21.75
N THR A 70 2.11 -7.05 21.67
CA THR A 70 1.86 -5.67 21.24
C THR A 70 0.89 -5.53 20.08
N ILE A 71 -0.25 -4.86 20.35
CA ILE A 71 -1.19 -4.33 19.35
C ILE A 71 -0.35 -3.66 18.25
N ALA A 72 -0.56 -4.07 17.00
CA ALA A 72 -0.01 -3.34 15.88
C ALA A 72 -0.47 -1.88 15.99
N VAL A 73 0.46 -0.93 16.00
CA VAL A 73 0.15 0.49 16.29
C VAL A 73 -0.86 1.11 15.32
N ASN A 74 -1.11 0.43 14.18
CA ASN A 74 -1.98 0.85 13.09
C ASN A 74 -3.27 0.04 12.93
N ALA A 75 -3.69 -0.75 13.92
CA ALA A 75 -5.02 -1.35 13.94
C ALA A 75 -5.90 -0.73 15.02
N MET A 76 -7.21 -0.74 14.78
CA MET A 76 -8.17 -0.46 15.86
C MET A 76 -7.92 -1.38 17.05
N VAL A 77 -8.00 -0.80 18.25
CA VAL A 77 -8.22 -1.56 19.47
C VAL A 77 -9.70 -1.92 19.48
N GLU A 78 -10.06 -3.10 18.99
CA GLU A 78 -11.45 -3.57 19.11
C GLU A 78 -11.80 -3.71 20.59
N PRO A 79 -12.79 -2.96 21.12
CA PRO A 79 -13.33 -3.27 22.43
C PRO A 79 -13.88 -4.69 22.40
N ALA A 80 -13.64 -5.49 23.45
CA ALA A 80 -13.99 -6.92 23.50
C ALA A 80 -15.48 -7.24 23.20
N ASN A 81 -16.36 -6.22 23.22
CA ASN A 81 -17.80 -6.35 23.03
C ASN A 81 -18.35 -5.60 21.80
N GLN A 82 -17.51 -5.07 20.90
CA GLN A 82 -17.98 -4.31 19.74
C GLN A 82 -17.65 -5.02 18.44
N THR A 83 -18.67 -5.56 17.77
CA THR A 83 -18.55 -6.06 16.40
C THR A 83 -18.59 -4.87 15.44
N TRP A 84 -17.45 -4.50 14.87
CA TRP A 84 -17.41 -3.48 13.83
C TRP A 84 -17.98 -4.05 12.53
N LYS A 85 -18.86 -3.28 11.89
CA LYS A 85 -19.41 -3.64 10.59
C LYS A 85 -18.32 -3.40 9.54
N HIS A 86 -17.92 -4.44 8.81
CA HIS A 86 -17.01 -4.28 7.68
C HIS A 86 -17.67 -3.55 6.50
N HIS A 87 -16.85 -2.98 5.62
CA HIS A 87 -17.33 -2.40 4.36
C HIS A 87 -18.06 -3.50 3.56
N GLU A 88 -19.20 -3.17 2.96
CA GLU A 88 -20.07 -4.15 2.30
C GLU A 88 -19.36 -4.94 1.19
N ILE A 89 -18.41 -4.30 0.50
CA ILE A 89 -17.53 -4.96 -0.48
C ILE A 89 -16.84 -6.22 0.04
N PHE A 90 -16.53 -6.36 1.34
CA PHE A 90 -15.92 -7.59 1.85
C PHE A 90 -16.87 -8.79 1.81
N SER A 91 -18.19 -8.56 1.87
CA SER A 91 -19.21 -9.61 1.78
C SER A 91 -19.34 -10.23 0.39
N GLU A 92 -18.78 -9.56 -0.61
CA GLU A 92 -18.74 -10.02 -1.98
C GLU A 92 -17.63 -11.05 -2.26
N PHE A 93 -16.72 -11.25 -1.30
CA PHE A 93 -15.56 -12.13 -1.41
C PHE A 93 -15.54 -13.11 -0.23
N ALA A 94 -15.03 -14.32 -0.50
CA ALA A 94 -14.90 -15.34 0.53
C ALA A 94 -13.53 -15.25 1.19
N PRO A 95 -13.46 -15.16 2.54
CA PRO A 95 -12.21 -15.39 3.25
C PRO A 95 -11.67 -16.77 2.93
N TRP A 96 -10.37 -16.84 2.70
CA TRP A 96 -9.66 -18.06 2.35
C TRP A 96 -9.86 -19.15 3.42
N GLN A 97 -10.07 -20.37 2.93
CA GLN A 97 -10.12 -21.56 3.74
C GLN A 97 -9.26 -22.64 3.11
N GLY A 98 -8.32 -23.19 3.87
CA GLY A 98 -7.44 -24.23 3.38
C GLY A 98 -6.42 -24.69 4.40
N ARG A 99 -5.55 -25.61 3.98
CA ARG A 99 -4.46 -26.08 4.84
C ARG A 99 -3.34 -25.05 4.83
N LEU A 100 -2.89 -24.67 6.03
CA LEU A 100 -1.71 -23.82 6.15
C LEU A 100 -0.49 -24.50 5.51
N LEU A 101 0.30 -23.72 4.79
CA LEU A 101 1.53 -24.16 4.13
C LEU A 101 2.79 -23.79 4.96
N ALA A 102 2.63 -23.68 6.28
CA ALA A 102 3.70 -23.19 7.16
C ALA A 102 4.94 -24.09 7.22
N ASN A 103 4.78 -25.40 6.97
CA ASN A 103 5.92 -26.31 6.79
C ASN A 103 6.78 -25.96 5.57
N ARG A 104 6.23 -25.25 4.59
CA ARG A 104 6.93 -24.81 3.38
C ARG A 104 7.44 -23.37 3.51
N GLY A 105 7.32 -22.76 4.69
CA GLY A 105 7.64 -21.35 4.87
C GLY A 105 6.70 -20.42 4.10
N LEU A 106 5.45 -20.84 3.85
CA LEU A 106 4.47 -20.06 3.09
C LEU A 106 3.32 -19.58 3.99
N LEU A 107 3.00 -18.30 3.88
CA LEU A 107 1.82 -17.64 4.44
C LEU A 107 0.72 -17.57 3.39
N VAL A 108 -0.51 -17.46 3.85
CA VAL A 108 -1.67 -17.18 2.99
C VAL A 108 -2.49 -16.07 3.65
N ASP A 109 -2.78 -15.01 2.91
CA ASP A 109 -3.63 -13.91 3.39
C ASP A 109 -5.12 -14.29 3.42
N PHE A 110 -6.00 -13.33 3.68
CA PHE A 110 -7.43 -13.60 3.72
C PHE A 110 -8.09 -13.81 2.36
N LEU A 111 -7.48 -13.40 1.24
CA LEU A 111 -7.98 -13.65 -0.12
C LEU A 111 -7.40 -14.92 -0.75
N GLY A 112 -6.38 -15.51 -0.12
CA GLY A 112 -5.66 -16.67 -0.63
C GLY A 112 -4.34 -16.34 -1.33
N PHE A 113 -3.84 -15.11 -1.20
CA PHE A 113 -2.52 -14.72 -1.70
C PHE A 113 -1.46 -15.45 -0.88
N THR A 114 -0.70 -16.30 -1.56
CA THR A 114 0.37 -17.11 -0.97
C THR A 114 1.71 -16.40 -1.10
N ILE A 115 2.41 -16.23 0.02
CA ILE A 115 3.68 -15.50 0.07
C ILE A 115 4.73 -16.22 0.92
N ASN A 116 6.00 -16.09 0.55
CA ASN A 116 7.10 -16.59 1.36
C ASN A 116 7.20 -15.83 2.68
N GLN A 117 7.22 -16.56 3.79
CA GLN A 117 7.33 -16.00 5.13
C GLN A 117 8.63 -15.26 5.37
N SER A 118 9.75 -15.68 4.80
CA SER A 118 11.01 -14.94 5.00
C SER A 118 10.98 -13.57 4.33
N LEU A 119 10.22 -13.42 3.25
CA LEU A 119 10.02 -12.14 2.55
C LEU A 119 8.99 -11.28 3.30
N TYR A 120 7.85 -11.86 3.64
CA TYR A 120 6.73 -11.15 4.28
C TYR A 120 6.99 -10.85 5.77
N CYS A 121 7.61 -11.73 6.52
CA CYS A 121 7.85 -11.54 7.96
C CYS A 121 9.33 -11.26 8.25
N ASN A 122 10.02 -10.55 7.36
CA ASN A 122 11.42 -10.22 7.58
C ASN A 122 11.57 -9.26 8.79
N ASP A 123 12.61 -9.47 9.58
CA ASP A 123 12.79 -8.78 10.86
C ASP A 123 12.97 -7.27 10.72
N ASP A 124 13.57 -6.81 9.62
CA ASP A 124 13.82 -5.37 9.40
C ASP A 124 12.52 -4.61 9.15
N TYR A 125 11.60 -5.20 8.39
CA TYR A 125 10.25 -4.68 8.24
C TYR A 125 9.46 -4.75 9.55
N MET A 126 9.49 -5.90 10.23
CA MET A 126 8.71 -6.12 11.44
C MET A 126 9.15 -5.25 12.63
N ARG A 127 10.37 -4.71 12.60
CA ARG A 127 10.90 -3.77 13.59
C ARG A 127 10.55 -2.31 13.33
N GLN A 128 9.95 -1.98 12.19
CA GLN A 128 9.51 -0.62 11.93
C GLN A 128 8.43 -0.21 12.94
N PHE A 129 8.49 1.05 13.36
CA PHE A 129 7.51 1.60 14.29
C PHE A 129 6.10 1.52 13.70
N ASP A 130 5.97 1.86 12.42
CA ASP A 130 4.71 1.89 11.68
C ASP A 130 4.47 0.62 10.84
N ALA A 131 5.01 -0.53 11.27
CA ALA A 131 4.79 -1.78 10.56
C ALA A 131 3.29 -2.06 10.38
N HIS A 132 2.94 -2.40 9.14
CA HIS A 132 1.57 -2.61 8.72
C HIS A 132 0.83 -3.65 9.56
N ALA A 133 -0.38 -3.31 9.97
CA ALA A 133 -1.11 -4.08 10.97
C ALA A 133 -1.58 -5.44 10.44
N LEU A 134 -1.99 -5.51 9.17
CA LEU A 134 -2.35 -6.77 8.53
C LEU A 134 -1.15 -7.70 8.50
N ARG A 135 -0.01 -7.16 8.05
CA ARG A 135 1.25 -7.88 7.92
C ARG A 135 1.73 -8.45 9.25
N LYS A 136 1.75 -7.62 10.31
CA LYS A 136 2.11 -8.06 11.66
C LYS A 136 1.22 -9.19 12.16
N ARG A 137 -0.11 -9.05 12.01
CA ARG A 137 -1.06 -10.08 12.44
C ARG A 137 -0.87 -11.40 11.71
N GLN A 138 -0.65 -11.37 10.39
CA GLN A 138 -0.40 -12.58 9.62
C GLN A 138 0.89 -13.29 10.06
N CYS A 139 1.95 -12.53 10.32
CA CYS A 139 3.21 -13.05 10.84
C CYS A 139 3.07 -13.67 12.24
N ASP A 140 2.34 -13.01 13.14
CA ASP A 140 2.07 -13.53 14.47
C ASP A 140 1.30 -14.86 14.39
N VAL A 141 0.25 -14.93 13.57
CA VAL A 141 -0.54 -16.16 13.41
C VAL A 141 0.33 -17.30 12.89
N PHE A 142 1.19 -17.03 11.91
CA PHE A 142 2.11 -18.02 11.40
C PHE A 142 3.09 -18.52 12.46
N ALA A 143 3.69 -17.62 13.23
CA ALA A 143 4.61 -17.98 14.31
C ALA A 143 3.93 -18.87 15.35
N MET A 144 2.69 -18.57 15.72
CA MET A 144 1.90 -19.36 16.67
C MET A 144 1.56 -20.75 16.12
N CYS A 145 1.25 -20.86 14.83
CA CYS A 145 1.03 -22.15 14.19
C CYS A 145 2.31 -23.01 14.13
N LYS A 146 3.49 -22.38 14.03
CA LYS A 146 4.79 -23.06 14.05
C LYS A 146 5.16 -23.59 15.44
N LEU A 147 4.96 -22.79 16.50
CA LEU A 147 5.30 -23.15 17.88
C LEU A 147 4.53 -24.38 18.39
N ARG A 148 3.29 -24.58 17.96
CA ARG A 148 2.47 -25.75 18.34
C ARG A 148 2.99 -27.10 17.82
N ARG A 149 4.03 -27.10 16.97
CA ARG A 149 4.60 -28.31 16.35
C ARG A 149 5.77 -28.94 17.13
N GLY A 150 5.92 -28.62 18.41
CA GLY A 150 6.91 -29.27 19.29
C GLY A 150 6.81 -30.81 19.37
N GLY A 151 5.83 -31.45 18.72
CA GLY A 151 5.73 -32.91 18.58
C GLY A 151 5.64 -33.37 17.12
N GLY A 152 6.73 -33.96 16.60
CA GLY A 152 6.75 -34.88 15.46
C GLY A 152 6.49 -34.31 14.05
N ALA A 153 7.34 -34.69 13.08
CA ALA A 153 7.27 -34.28 11.68
C ALA A 153 5.99 -34.72 10.92
N ALA A 154 5.12 -35.54 11.53
CA ALA A 154 3.95 -36.14 10.88
C ALA A 154 2.60 -35.45 11.19
N ALA A 155 2.55 -34.42 12.04
CA ALA A 155 1.29 -33.76 12.35
C ALA A 155 0.70 -33.06 11.11
N ARG A 156 -0.48 -33.51 10.67
CA ARG A 156 -1.29 -32.88 9.61
C ARG A 156 -1.52 -31.40 9.96
N MET A 157 -1.18 -30.50 9.05
CA MET A 157 -1.43 -29.06 9.24
C MET A 157 -2.93 -28.82 9.40
N PRO A 158 -3.36 -28.00 10.39
CA PRO A 158 -4.76 -27.67 10.54
C PRO A 158 -5.28 -26.95 9.30
N THR A 159 -6.52 -27.26 8.93
CA THR A 159 -7.29 -26.40 8.04
C THR A 159 -7.61 -25.13 8.82
N VAL A 160 -7.35 -23.99 8.21
CA VAL A 160 -7.63 -22.67 8.75
C VAL A 160 -8.65 -21.99 7.84
N ARG A 161 -9.55 -21.23 8.46
CA ARG A 161 -10.40 -20.26 7.80
C ARG A 161 -9.97 -18.88 8.31
N THR A 162 -9.58 -18.00 7.39
CA THR A 162 -9.26 -16.62 7.71
C THR A 162 -10.55 -15.83 7.96
N THR A 163 -10.40 -14.63 8.53
CA THR A 163 -11.47 -13.63 8.58
C THR A 163 -11.08 -12.44 7.71
N TRP A 164 -12.01 -11.49 7.58
CA TRP A 164 -11.72 -10.19 6.99
C TRP A 164 -10.61 -9.45 7.73
N PRO A 165 -9.89 -8.56 7.03
CA PRO A 165 -8.81 -7.77 7.60
C PRO A 165 -9.36 -6.82 8.64
N VAL A 166 -8.54 -6.50 9.63
CA VAL A 166 -8.91 -5.46 10.60
C VAL A 166 -8.87 -4.09 9.98
N VAL A 167 -9.63 -3.16 10.56
CA VAL A 167 -9.60 -1.77 10.13
C VAL A 167 -8.25 -1.17 10.51
N SER A 168 -7.51 -0.77 9.48
CA SER A 168 -6.17 -0.19 9.48
C SER A 168 -6.02 0.65 8.21
N GLU A 169 -4.84 1.22 7.97
CA GLU A 169 -4.50 1.86 6.70
C GLU A 169 -4.77 0.95 5.48
N GLU A 170 -4.13 -0.23 5.46
CA GLU A 170 -4.28 -1.27 4.44
C GLU A 170 -5.75 -1.72 4.20
N TYR A 171 -6.63 -1.52 5.17
CA TYR A 171 -8.04 -1.89 5.04
C TYR A 171 -8.73 -1.09 3.92
N PHE A 172 -8.39 0.18 3.77
CA PHE A 172 -8.95 1.06 2.74
C PHE A 172 -8.36 0.76 1.35
N GLU A 173 -7.10 0.32 1.30
CA GLU A 173 -6.49 -0.23 0.09
C GLU A 173 -7.20 -1.49 -0.37
N TYR A 174 -7.51 -2.43 0.55
CA TYR A 174 -8.33 -3.58 0.23
C TYR A 174 -9.73 -3.19 -0.27
N ILE A 175 -10.38 -2.20 0.34
CA ILE A 175 -11.68 -1.71 -0.16
C ILE A 175 -11.56 -1.29 -1.63
N ASP A 176 -10.54 -0.51 -1.98
CA ASP A 176 -10.33 -0.03 -3.34
C ASP A 176 -10.03 -1.17 -4.32
N VAL A 177 -9.14 -2.09 -3.95
CA VAL A 177 -8.81 -3.28 -4.75
C VAL A 177 -10.04 -4.14 -5.01
N LEU A 178 -10.79 -4.49 -3.96
CA LEU A 178 -11.97 -5.34 -4.06
C LEU A 178 -13.09 -4.67 -4.86
N THR A 179 -13.25 -3.35 -4.69
CA THR A 179 -14.24 -2.57 -5.46
C THR A 179 -13.87 -2.54 -6.94
N ALA A 180 -12.60 -2.27 -7.28
CA ALA A 180 -12.13 -2.27 -8.67
C ALA A 180 -12.34 -3.63 -9.36
N VAL A 181 -12.09 -4.73 -8.65
CA VAL A 181 -12.35 -6.09 -9.15
C VAL A 181 -13.84 -6.35 -9.35
N SER A 182 -14.70 -5.95 -8.40
CA SER A 182 -16.15 -6.13 -8.52
C SER A 182 -16.74 -5.33 -9.69
N GLU A 183 -16.31 -4.08 -9.86
CA GLU A 183 -16.67 -3.24 -11.00
C GLU A 183 -16.26 -3.87 -12.35
N TYR A 184 -15.05 -4.44 -12.43
CA TYR A 184 -14.61 -5.18 -13.61
C TYR A 184 -15.46 -6.43 -13.88
N ALA A 185 -15.81 -7.19 -12.83
CA ALA A 185 -16.65 -8.39 -12.98
C ALA A 185 -18.05 -8.02 -13.53
N ALA A 186 -18.60 -6.89 -13.10
CA ALA A 186 -19.84 -6.34 -13.66
C ALA A 186 -19.67 -5.96 -15.15
N ASP A 187 -18.55 -5.33 -15.52
CA ASP A 187 -18.24 -5.03 -16.92
C ASP A 187 -18.16 -6.29 -17.78
N VAL A 188 -17.51 -7.35 -17.29
CA VAL A 188 -17.38 -8.65 -18.00
C VAL A 188 -18.76 -9.27 -18.26
N LYS A 189 -19.65 -9.23 -17.25
CA LYS A 189 -21.02 -9.71 -17.39
C LYS A 189 -21.76 -8.92 -18.49
N ALA A 190 -21.72 -7.59 -18.41
CA ALA A 190 -22.36 -6.73 -19.41
C ALA A 190 -21.77 -6.88 -20.83
N ALA A 191 -20.46 -7.14 -20.93
CA ALA A 191 -19.79 -7.43 -22.20
C ALA A 191 -20.30 -8.72 -22.83
N THR A 192 -20.41 -9.77 -22.00
CA THR A 192 -20.85 -11.11 -22.41
C THR A 192 -22.30 -11.05 -22.92
N GLU A 193 -23.19 -10.37 -22.19
CA GLU A 193 -24.58 -10.13 -22.61
C GLU A 193 -24.68 -9.40 -23.96
N ARG A 194 -23.74 -8.49 -24.24
CA ARG A 194 -23.67 -7.72 -25.50
C ARG A 194 -22.80 -8.38 -26.59
N GLN A 195 -22.31 -9.61 -26.36
CA GLN A 195 -21.37 -10.31 -27.24
C GLN A 195 -20.13 -9.48 -27.62
N LYS A 196 -19.66 -8.64 -26.70
CA LYS A 196 -18.44 -7.83 -26.87
C LYS A 196 -17.22 -8.62 -26.39
N PRO A 197 -16.05 -8.44 -27.04
CA PRO A 197 -14.82 -9.07 -26.57
C PRO A 197 -14.46 -8.54 -25.18
N GLN A 198 -14.07 -9.44 -24.28
CA GLN A 198 -13.65 -9.07 -22.92
C GLN A 198 -12.30 -8.34 -22.96
N ARG A 199 -12.21 -7.20 -22.27
CA ARG A 199 -10.93 -6.53 -21.99
C ARG A 199 -10.26 -7.19 -20.78
N PRO A 200 -8.92 -7.13 -20.64
CA PRO A 200 -8.27 -7.57 -19.41
C PRO A 200 -8.58 -6.64 -18.22
N PHE A 201 -8.61 -7.21 -17.02
CA PHE A 201 -8.50 -6.46 -15.77
C PHE A 201 -7.09 -5.88 -15.66
N THR A 202 -6.97 -4.57 -15.53
CA THR A 202 -5.67 -3.88 -15.61
C THR A 202 -5.36 -3.17 -14.30
N PHE A 203 -4.25 -3.57 -13.66
CA PHE A 203 -3.80 -3.04 -12.37
C PHE A 203 -2.36 -2.55 -12.48
N VAL A 204 -2.08 -1.36 -11.96
CA VAL A 204 -0.71 -0.83 -11.90
C VAL A 204 -0.38 -0.52 -10.45
N GLU A 205 0.77 -0.99 -9.98
CA GLU A 205 1.24 -0.78 -8.61
C GLU A 205 2.59 -0.05 -8.68
N LEU A 206 2.66 1.16 -8.14
CA LEU A 206 3.85 2.00 -8.13
C LEU A 206 4.45 2.01 -6.73
N GLY A 207 5.72 1.61 -6.61
CA GLY A 207 6.31 1.24 -5.33
C GLY A 207 5.83 -0.12 -4.86
N ALA A 208 5.76 -1.07 -5.81
CA ALA A 208 5.08 -2.33 -5.58
C ALA A 208 5.72 -3.21 -4.49
N GLY A 209 7.00 -2.98 -4.15
CA GLY A 209 7.75 -3.95 -3.36
C GLY A 209 7.66 -5.33 -4.02
N TYR A 210 7.22 -6.32 -3.26
CA TYR A 210 7.01 -7.66 -3.81
C TYR A 210 5.66 -7.83 -4.54
N GLY A 211 4.80 -6.81 -4.64
CA GLY A 211 3.53 -6.82 -5.39
C GLY A 211 2.29 -7.21 -4.58
N HIS A 212 2.22 -6.82 -3.30
CA HIS A 212 1.14 -7.24 -2.41
C HIS A 212 -0.24 -6.97 -3.01
N TRP A 213 -0.45 -5.74 -3.49
CA TRP A 213 -1.76 -5.29 -3.95
C TRP A 213 -2.15 -5.90 -5.29
N THR A 214 -1.19 -6.07 -6.19
CA THR A 214 -1.39 -6.78 -7.44
C THR A 214 -1.81 -8.23 -7.20
N PHE A 215 -1.15 -8.94 -6.28
CA PHE A 215 -1.49 -10.33 -6.00
C PHE A 215 -2.82 -10.46 -5.25
N ALA A 216 -3.12 -9.55 -4.32
CA ALA A 216 -4.44 -9.45 -3.69
C ALA A 216 -5.54 -9.23 -4.74
N ALA A 217 -5.36 -8.28 -5.65
CA ALA A 217 -6.27 -8.01 -6.75
C ALA A 217 -6.45 -9.23 -7.66
N HIS A 218 -5.37 -9.96 -7.95
CA HIS A 218 -5.44 -11.19 -8.73
C HIS A 218 -6.28 -12.27 -8.03
N ARG A 219 -6.06 -12.50 -6.73
CA ARG A 219 -6.84 -13.50 -5.99
C ARG A 219 -8.31 -13.11 -5.89
N ALA A 220 -8.61 -11.84 -5.65
CA ALA A 220 -9.97 -11.31 -5.73
C ALA A 220 -10.58 -11.53 -7.12
N LEU A 221 -9.83 -11.27 -8.19
CA LEU A 221 -10.27 -11.50 -9.56
C LEU A 221 -10.61 -12.97 -9.81
N GLN A 222 -9.77 -13.91 -9.36
CA GLN A 222 -10.05 -15.34 -9.50
C GLN A 222 -11.31 -15.79 -8.75
N GLN A 223 -11.67 -15.14 -7.63
CA GLN A 223 -12.93 -15.43 -6.94
C GLN A 223 -14.17 -14.95 -7.73
N LYS A 224 -14.06 -13.82 -8.45
CA LYS A 224 -15.18 -13.21 -9.17
C LYS A 224 -15.35 -13.69 -10.59
N VAL A 225 -14.23 -13.84 -11.32
CA VAL A 225 -14.19 -14.19 -12.74
C VAL A 225 -12.97 -15.07 -12.98
N ALA A 226 -13.10 -16.36 -12.64
CA ALA A 226 -12.02 -17.34 -12.82
C ALA A 226 -11.52 -17.35 -14.26
N GLY A 227 -10.19 -17.31 -14.43
CA GLY A 227 -9.55 -17.30 -15.75
C GLY A 227 -9.66 -15.98 -16.53
N ALA A 228 -10.16 -14.89 -15.92
CA ALA A 228 -10.23 -13.60 -16.60
C ALA A 228 -8.87 -13.13 -17.16
N PRO A 229 -8.86 -12.51 -18.36
CA PRO A 229 -7.67 -11.84 -18.87
C PRO A 229 -7.21 -10.73 -17.92
N HIS A 230 -5.91 -10.54 -17.81
CA HIS A 230 -5.34 -9.57 -16.88
C HIS A 230 -4.03 -8.96 -17.38
N ALA A 231 -3.82 -7.69 -17.03
CA ALA A 231 -2.62 -6.93 -17.35
C ALA A 231 -2.13 -6.21 -16.09
N TYR A 232 -1.07 -6.72 -15.49
CA TYR A 232 -0.45 -6.18 -14.29
C TYR A 232 0.90 -5.53 -14.61
N LEU A 233 1.11 -4.33 -14.09
CA LEU A 233 2.40 -3.66 -14.11
C LEU A 233 2.80 -3.30 -12.69
N LEU A 234 3.85 -3.95 -12.20
CA LEU A 234 4.50 -3.61 -10.95
C LEU A 234 5.70 -2.74 -11.27
N VAL A 235 5.84 -1.63 -10.55
CA VAL A 235 6.97 -0.71 -10.69
C VAL A 235 7.63 -0.56 -9.33
N ASP A 236 8.90 -0.87 -9.25
CA ASP A 236 9.70 -0.67 -8.05
C ASP A 236 11.12 -0.28 -8.43
N VAL A 237 11.86 0.35 -7.52
CA VAL A 237 13.23 0.80 -7.76
C VAL A 237 14.23 -0.34 -7.66
N LEU A 238 13.92 -1.40 -6.89
CA LEU A 238 14.83 -2.52 -6.68
C LEU A 238 14.72 -3.52 -7.82
N LYS A 239 15.80 -3.65 -8.60
CA LYS A 239 15.85 -4.63 -9.68
C LYS A 239 15.76 -6.08 -9.15
N SER A 240 16.33 -6.34 -7.97
CA SER A 240 16.35 -7.65 -7.32
C SER A 240 14.95 -8.18 -7.00
N LEU A 241 13.96 -7.30 -6.76
CA LEU A 241 12.57 -7.69 -6.51
C LEU A 241 11.94 -8.43 -7.69
N GLY A 242 12.38 -8.19 -8.93
CA GLY A 242 11.82 -8.85 -10.10
C GLY A 242 11.91 -10.38 -10.04
N ALA A 243 12.96 -10.93 -9.43
CA ALA A 243 13.12 -12.37 -9.22
C ALA A 243 12.13 -12.91 -8.18
N GLU A 244 11.92 -12.18 -7.07
CA GLU A 244 10.94 -12.55 -6.04
C GLU A 244 9.50 -12.42 -6.55
N VAL A 245 9.17 -11.32 -7.25
CA VAL A 245 7.87 -11.15 -7.92
C VAL A 245 7.61 -12.31 -8.89
N SER A 246 8.62 -12.75 -9.65
CA SER A 246 8.47 -13.91 -10.54
C SER A 246 8.18 -15.21 -9.78
N LYS A 247 8.81 -15.43 -8.62
CA LYS A 247 8.51 -16.58 -7.75
C LYS A 247 7.10 -16.48 -7.18
N LEU A 248 6.69 -15.32 -6.69
CA LEU A 248 5.34 -15.07 -6.16
C LEU A 248 4.26 -15.23 -7.22
N ALA A 249 4.52 -14.79 -8.45
CA ALA A 249 3.63 -15.01 -9.58
C ALA A 249 3.35 -16.50 -9.80
N ARG A 250 4.39 -17.35 -9.79
CA ARG A 250 4.22 -18.81 -9.87
C ARG A 250 3.45 -19.39 -8.67
N LEU A 251 3.73 -18.91 -7.46
CA LEU A 251 3.03 -19.36 -6.24
C LEU A 251 1.54 -19.01 -6.26
N ASN A 252 1.16 -17.98 -7.01
CA ASN A 252 -0.21 -17.48 -7.11
C ASN A 252 -0.84 -17.73 -8.47
N GLU A 253 -0.31 -18.68 -9.24
CA GLU A 253 -0.88 -19.14 -10.51
C GLU A 253 -0.97 -18.04 -11.60
N ILE A 254 -0.10 -17.04 -11.51
CA ILE A 254 0.04 -15.97 -12.50
C ILE A 254 1.17 -16.32 -13.47
N THR A 255 0.89 -16.24 -14.77
CA THR A 255 1.92 -16.43 -15.80
C THR A 255 2.83 -15.19 -15.88
N PHE A 256 4.04 -15.33 -15.34
CA PHE A 256 5.07 -14.29 -15.48
C PHE A 256 5.61 -14.28 -16.91
N SER A 257 5.46 -13.16 -17.60
CA SER A 257 5.97 -12.98 -18.97
C SER A 257 5.47 -13.98 -20.03
N ALA A 258 4.16 -14.27 -20.05
CA ALA A 258 3.57 -15.04 -21.14
C ALA A 258 3.82 -14.38 -22.51
N PRO A 259 4.01 -15.17 -23.59
CA PRO A 259 3.91 -14.66 -24.96
C PRO A 259 2.50 -14.10 -25.22
N ASP A 260 1.50 -14.69 -24.57
CA ASP A 260 0.11 -14.26 -24.67
C ASP A 260 -0.06 -12.77 -24.29
N PRO A 261 -0.59 -11.93 -25.18
CA PRO A 261 -1.01 -10.58 -24.86
C PRO A 261 -2.11 -10.44 -23.82
N ALA A 262 -2.94 -11.46 -23.60
CA ALA A 262 -4.10 -11.40 -22.72
C ALA A 262 -3.78 -11.57 -21.23
N HIS A 263 -2.67 -12.23 -20.88
CA HIS A 263 -2.27 -12.52 -19.50
C HIS A 263 -0.83 -12.08 -19.26
N ARG A 264 -0.64 -10.90 -18.66
CA ARG A 264 0.70 -10.33 -18.50
C ARG A 264 0.88 -9.74 -17.12
N LEU A 265 1.80 -10.31 -16.35
CA LEU A 265 2.47 -9.59 -15.27
C LEU A 265 3.83 -9.08 -15.78
N ARG A 266 4.07 -7.78 -15.63
CA ARG A 266 5.33 -7.11 -15.93
C ARG A 266 5.88 -6.46 -14.68
N PHE A 267 7.21 -6.48 -14.55
CA PHE A 267 7.94 -5.76 -13.51
C PHE A 267 8.85 -4.74 -14.19
N HIS A 268 8.80 -3.49 -13.74
CA HIS A 268 9.70 -2.42 -14.15
C HIS A 268 10.58 -2.02 -12.97
N ALA A 269 11.90 -2.16 -13.15
CA ALA A 269 12.88 -1.67 -12.20
C ALA A 269 13.23 -0.21 -12.51
N GLY A 270 12.65 0.75 -11.79
CA GLY A 270 12.89 2.16 -12.03
C GLY A 270 12.02 3.13 -11.23
N TYR A 271 12.37 4.41 -11.31
CA TYR A 271 11.62 5.52 -10.72
C TYR A 271 10.49 5.98 -11.64
N VAL A 272 9.36 6.33 -11.02
CA VAL A 272 8.30 7.04 -11.72
C VAL A 272 8.52 8.54 -11.55
N THR A 273 8.49 9.27 -12.66
CA THR A 273 8.69 10.73 -12.65
C THR A 273 7.60 11.45 -13.41
N ALA A 274 7.62 12.78 -13.35
CA ALA A 274 6.81 13.64 -14.20
C ALA A 274 7.15 13.46 -15.69
N GLU A 275 6.23 13.78 -16.60
CA GLU A 275 6.43 13.63 -18.05
C GLU A 275 7.59 14.47 -18.58
N LYS A 276 7.84 15.63 -17.98
CA LYS A 276 8.90 16.56 -18.40
C LYS A 276 10.06 16.66 -17.40
N SER A 277 10.25 15.65 -16.55
CA SER A 277 11.32 15.71 -15.55
C SER A 277 12.70 15.51 -16.16
N ASN A 278 13.61 16.48 -15.96
CA ASN A 278 15.04 16.26 -16.10
C ASN A 278 15.59 15.88 -14.73
N MET A 279 15.64 14.58 -14.41
CA MET A 279 16.30 14.13 -13.18
C MET A 279 17.77 14.55 -13.22
N ASN A 280 18.19 15.32 -12.22
CA ASN A 280 19.60 15.68 -12.09
C ASN A 280 20.36 14.57 -11.34
N GLU A 281 21.68 14.68 -11.30
CA GLU A 281 22.55 13.72 -10.60
C GLU A 281 22.20 13.56 -9.11
N ALA A 282 21.74 14.62 -8.44
CA ALA A 282 21.38 14.57 -7.03
C ALA A 282 20.09 13.77 -6.80
N ASP A 283 19.13 13.83 -7.72
CA ASP A 283 17.91 13.02 -7.67
C ASP A 283 18.26 11.55 -7.83
N THR A 284 19.07 11.22 -8.84
CA THR A 284 19.59 9.86 -9.08
C THR A 284 20.36 9.32 -7.88
N LYS A 285 21.20 10.14 -7.23
CA LYS A 285 21.96 9.74 -6.06
C LYS A 285 21.07 9.49 -4.84
N MET A 286 20.02 10.28 -4.64
CA MET A 286 19.05 10.03 -3.55
C MET A 286 18.28 8.74 -3.80
N ALA A 287 17.79 8.58 -5.02
CA ALA A 287 17.21 7.34 -5.52
C ALA A 287 18.09 6.12 -5.16
N SER A 288 19.36 6.14 -5.55
CA SER A 288 20.29 5.04 -5.25
C SER A 288 20.48 4.77 -3.75
N ARG A 289 20.28 5.75 -2.86
CA ARG A 289 20.31 5.52 -1.41
C ARG A 289 19.07 4.77 -0.93
N MET A 290 17.90 5.11 -1.47
CA MET A 290 16.64 4.44 -1.14
C MET A 290 16.67 2.96 -1.52
N ILE A 291 17.37 2.60 -2.61
CA ILE A 291 17.60 1.19 -3.00
C ILE A 291 18.24 0.39 -1.85
N SER A 292 19.27 0.92 -1.21
CA SER A 292 19.94 0.20 -0.12
C SER A 292 19.02 0.02 1.09
N ASP A 293 18.26 1.06 1.46
CA ASP A 293 17.33 0.98 2.58
C ASP A 293 16.18 0.01 2.31
N TYR A 294 15.62 0.03 1.10
CA TYR A 294 14.56 -0.89 0.71
C TYR A 294 15.05 -2.32 0.56
N SER A 295 16.24 -2.56 0.00
CA SER A 295 16.81 -3.91 -0.11
C SER A 295 16.86 -4.60 1.26
N ARG A 296 17.30 -3.86 2.28
CA ARG A 296 17.28 -4.31 3.68
C ARG A 296 15.86 -4.55 4.18
N ILE A 297 14.95 -3.58 4.01
CA ILE A 297 13.55 -3.70 4.47
C ILE A 297 12.81 -4.87 3.82
N TRP A 298 13.18 -5.26 2.60
CA TRP A 298 12.60 -6.42 1.92
C TRP A 298 13.35 -7.73 2.17
N GLY A 299 14.42 -7.72 2.99
CA GLY A 299 15.23 -8.90 3.27
C GLY A 299 15.94 -9.45 2.02
N LEU A 300 16.21 -8.57 1.04
CA LEU A 300 16.89 -8.92 -0.21
C LEU A 300 18.40 -8.71 -0.15
N ASP A 301 18.92 -8.20 0.98
CA ASP A 301 20.34 -8.17 1.30
C ASP A 301 20.86 -9.60 1.55
N THR A 302 20.79 -10.42 0.50
CA THR A 302 21.24 -11.80 0.52
C THR A 302 22.74 -11.79 0.33
N LYS A 303 23.42 -11.81 1.47
CA LYS A 303 24.86 -12.02 1.62
C LYS A 303 25.65 -10.86 1.03
N LYS A 304 26.39 -10.15 1.89
CA LYS A 304 27.58 -9.42 1.43
C LYS A 304 28.28 -10.36 0.46
N SER A 305 28.39 -9.96 -0.81
CA SER A 305 29.23 -10.70 -1.75
C SER A 305 30.56 -10.92 -1.02
N GLU A 306 31.14 -12.11 -1.10
CA GLU A 306 32.41 -12.41 -0.41
C GLU A 306 33.51 -11.39 -0.78
N THR A 307 33.31 -10.67 -1.89
CA THR A 307 34.19 -9.62 -2.40
C THR A 307 33.99 -8.25 -1.73
N GLY A 308 33.00 -8.08 -0.85
CA GLY A 308 32.69 -6.82 -0.16
C GLY A 308 32.23 -5.69 -1.09
N LYS A 309 32.17 -5.92 -2.40
CA LYS A 309 31.59 -5.01 -3.38
C LYS A 309 30.10 -5.31 -3.41
N SER A 310 29.28 -4.40 -2.87
CA SER A 310 27.87 -4.40 -3.29
C SER A 310 27.90 -4.32 -4.81
N ASP A 311 27.16 -5.18 -5.50
CA ASP A 311 26.89 -4.94 -6.91
C ASP A 311 26.40 -3.50 -6.97
N SER A 312 27.23 -2.59 -7.49
CA SER A 312 26.89 -1.18 -7.55
C SER A 312 25.79 -1.13 -8.59
N GLU A 313 24.55 -1.28 -8.14
CA GLU A 313 23.40 -1.31 -9.03
C GLU A 313 23.51 -0.07 -9.89
N ALA A 314 23.58 -0.29 -11.21
CA ALA A 314 23.56 0.80 -12.16
C ALA A 314 22.42 1.76 -11.76
N PRO A 315 22.59 3.08 -11.89
CA PRO A 315 21.58 4.03 -11.47
C PRO A 315 20.21 3.61 -12.00
N ALA A 316 19.21 3.47 -11.12
CA ALA A 316 17.92 2.97 -11.54
C ALA A 316 17.31 3.93 -12.57
N SER A 317 16.80 3.36 -13.67
CA SER A 317 16.21 4.14 -14.75
C SER A 317 14.97 4.88 -14.26
N SER A 318 14.71 6.06 -14.79
CA SER A 318 13.44 6.75 -14.60
C SER A 318 12.54 6.60 -15.82
N ALA A 319 11.23 6.66 -15.59
CA ALA A 319 10.23 6.68 -16.63
C ALA A 319 8.98 7.45 -16.17
N SER A 320 8.37 8.22 -17.07
CA SER A 320 7.04 8.76 -16.83
C SER A 320 5.96 7.68 -16.92
N LEU A 321 4.77 7.94 -16.37
CA LEU A 321 3.66 7.00 -16.49
C LEU A 321 3.27 6.74 -17.95
N ARG A 322 3.29 7.76 -18.82
CA ARG A 322 3.04 7.55 -20.26
C ARG A 322 4.08 6.64 -20.88
N ALA A 323 5.36 6.88 -20.60
CA ALA A 323 6.45 6.06 -21.10
C ALA A 323 6.30 4.58 -20.66
N LEU A 324 5.90 4.34 -19.40
CA LEU A 324 5.61 3.00 -18.90
C LEU A 324 4.39 2.37 -19.60
N PHE A 325 3.28 3.11 -19.71
CA PHE A 325 2.06 2.61 -20.33
C PHE A 325 2.26 2.26 -21.81
N ASP A 326 3.09 3.02 -22.52
CA ASP A 326 3.42 2.75 -23.91
C ASP A 326 4.46 1.62 -24.06
N ARG A 327 5.52 1.63 -23.25
CA ARG A 327 6.55 0.56 -23.23
C ARG A 327 5.94 -0.81 -22.99
N TYR A 328 5.07 -0.93 -22.00
CA TYR A 328 4.40 -2.19 -21.65
C TYR A 328 3.10 -2.43 -22.40
N LYS A 329 2.74 -1.52 -23.33
CA LYS A 329 1.53 -1.59 -24.17
C LYS A 329 0.27 -1.82 -23.33
N LEU A 330 0.13 -1.11 -22.22
CA LEU A 330 -1.01 -1.28 -21.33
C LEU A 330 -2.34 -1.03 -22.06
N PRO A 331 -3.41 -1.76 -21.69
CA PRO A 331 -4.76 -1.56 -22.18
C PRO A 331 -5.23 -0.10 -21.99
N CYS A 332 -6.17 0.31 -22.84
CA CYS A 332 -6.66 1.69 -22.82
C CYS A 332 -7.26 2.08 -21.47
N ILE A 333 -8.03 1.18 -20.86
CA ILE A 333 -8.61 1.36 -19.53
C ILE A 333 -7.75 0.61 -18.52
N ILE A 334 -7.42 1.30 -17.44
CA ILE A 334 -6.73 0.83 -16.25
C ILE A 334 -7.75 0.90 -15.11
N ASP A 335 -8.06 -0.24 -14.51
CA ASP A 335 -9.10 -0.35 -13.49
C ASP A 335 -8.65 0.33 -12.19
N MET A 336 -7.38 0.16 -11.83
CA MET A 336 -6.84 0.79 -10.63
C MET A 336 -5.33 1.03 -10.77
N ILE A 337 -4.90 2.16 -10.21
CA ILE A 337 -3.50 2.41 -9.87
C ILE A 337 -3.40 2.50 -8.36
N ASP A 338 -2.52 1.68 -7.79
CA ASP A 338 -2.02 1.85 -6.44
C ASP A 338 -0.67 2.58 -6.48
N MET A 339 -0.48 3.57 -5.61
CA MET A 339 0.69 4.45 -5.63
C MET A 339 1.21 4.71 -4.22
N ASP A 340 2.32 4.05 -3.90
CA ASP A 340 3.11 4.24 -2.69
C ASP A 340 4.59 4.43 -3.09
N ILE A 341 4.94 5.64 -3.51
CA ILE A 341 6.28 5.99 -4.01
C ILE A 341 6.98 7.01 -3.12
N GLN A 342 6.65 6.99 -1.83
CA GLN A 342 7.51 7.47 -0.74
C GLN A 342 7.85 8.96 -0.86
N GLY A 343 6.85 9.75 -1.24
CA GLY A 343 6.93 11.20 -1.42
C GLY A 343 7.07 11.65 -2.87
N ALA A 344 7.37 10.74 -3.81
CA ALA A 344 7.44 11.07 -5.23
C ALA A 344 6.06 11.34 -5.85
N GLU A 345 4.96 11.14 -5.12
CA GLU A 345 3.61 11.46 -5.57
C GLU A 345 3.45 12.98 -5.77
N TYR A 346 4.04 13.81 -4.90
CA TYR A 346 3.68 15.22 -4.80
C TYR A 346 4.23 16.12 -5.92
N VAL A 347 3.43 17.13 -6.29
CA VAL A 347 3.79 18.22 -7.25
C VAL A 347 5.18 18.80 -6.98
N SER A 348 5.50 19.02 -5.70
CA SER A 348 6.81 19.45 -5.25
C SER A 348 7.14 18.79 -3.92
N TYR A 349 8.04 17.81 -3.93
CA TYR A 349 8.61 17.24 -2.71
C TYR A 349 10.06 17.66 -2.61
N GLN A 350 10.42 18.41 -1.56
CA GLN A 350 11.80 18.88 -1.33
C GLN A 350 12.43 19.63 -2.53
N LYS A 351 11.66 20.50 -3.21
CA LYS A 351 12.05 21.23 -4.43
C LYS A 351 12.22 20.37 -5.69
N ARG A 352 11.76 19.11 -5.68
CA ARG A 352 11.76 18.21 -6.84
C ARG A 352 10.39 18.12 -7.49
N ALA A 353 10.37 17.88 -8.80
CA ALA A 353 9.17 17.61 -9.57
C ALA A 353 8.73 16.15 -9.38
N GLY A 354 7.70 15.91 -8.55
CA GLY A 354 7.12 14.57 -8.42
C GLY A 354 6.10 14.28 -9.52
N VAL A 355 5.45 13.12 -9.46
CA VAL A 355 4.61 12.56 -10.52
C VAL A 355 3.50 13.52 -10.98
N PHE A 356 2.93 14.32 -10.06
CA PHE A 356 1.90 15.31 -10.36
C PHE A 356 2.42 16.75 -10.54
N SER A 357 3.71 16.95 -10.81
CA SER A 357 4.27 18.30 -11.01
C SER A 357 3.83 18.98 -12.31
N ASP A 358 3.41 18.18 -13.29
CA ASP A 358 2.88 18.66 -14.58
C ASP A 358 1.47 18.14 -14.84
N THR A 359 0.81 18.71 -15.85
CA THR A 359 -0.56 18.34 -16.23
C THR A 359 -0.64 17.06 -17.06
N GLY A 360 0.46 16.61 -17.67
CA GLY A 360 0.48 15.47 -18.58
C GLY A 360 0.14 14.15 -17.88
N THR A 361 0.59 13.99 -16.64
CA THR A 361 0.24 12.84 -15.80
C THR A 361 -1.25 12.82 -15.49
N ILE A 362 -1.82 13.89 -14.91
CA ILE A 362 -3.24 13.90 -14.51
C ILE A 362 -4.17 13.82 -15.74
N GLU A 363 -3.77 14.40 -16.88
CA GLU A 363 -4.49 14.23 -18.15
C GLU A 363 -4.52 12.76 -18.57
N LEU A 364 -3.37 12.08 -18.52
CA LEU A 364 -3.27 10.65 -18.84
C LEU A 364 -4.14 9.80 -17.92
N LEU A 365 -4.10 10.05 -16.60
CA LEU A 365 -4.93 9.33 -15.64
C LEU A 365 -6.40 9.56 -15.93
N THR A 366 -6.81 10.82 -16.15
CA THR A 366 -8.22 11.16 -16.41
C THR A 366 -8.75 10.45 -17.67
N GLN A 367 -7.89 10.27 -18.68
CA GLN A 367 -8.28 9.58 -19.92
C GLN A 367 -8.38 8.05 -19.79
N ARG A 368 -7.71 7.43 -18.80
CA ARG A 368 -7.43 5.98 -18.83
C ARG A 368 -7.67 5.24 -17.53
N VAL A 369 -7.67 5.91 -16.38
CA VAL A 369 -7.62 5.27 -15.07
C VAL A 369 -8.92 5.53 -14.32
N ARG A 370 -9.60 4.46 -13.87
CA ARG A 370 -10.88 4.56 -13.15
C ARG A 370 -10.70 4.95 -11.69
N ARG A 371 -9.70 4.37 -11.02
CA ARG A 371 -9.45 4.54 -9.59
C ARG A 371 -7.96 4.74 -9.33
N VAL A 372 -7.64 5.63 -8.39
CA VAL A 372 -6.29 5.80 -7.87
C VAL A 372 -6.32 5.72 -6.36
N HIS A 373 -5.47 4.88 -5.79
CA HIS A 373 -5.14 4.86 -4.37
C HIS A 373 -3.73 5.42 -4.18
N ILE A 374 -3.54 6.28 -3.17
CA ILE A 374 -2.27 6.96 -2.91
C ILE A 374 -1.94 6.92 -1.41
N GLY A 375 -0.75 6.40 -1.07
CA GLY A 375 -0.14 6.54 0.25
C GLY A 375 0.39 7.97 0.50
N LEU A 376 0.00 8.60 1.60
CA LEU A 376 0.21 10.04 1.85
C LEU A 376 1.48 10.40 2.63
N HIS A 377 2.66 10.20 2.06
CA HIS A 377 3.97 10.47 2.70
C HIS A 377 4.27 11.95 3.07
N GLY A 378 3.43 12.88 2.66
CA GLY A 378 3.60 14.33 2.80
C GLY A 378 2.84 14.94 3.98
N GLY A 379 3.22 16.17 4.32
CA GLY A 379 2.47 16.97 5.29
C GLY A 379 1.14 17.50 4.73
N PRO A 380 0.33 18.20 5.56
CA PRO A 380 -0.97 18.71 5.17
C PRO A 380 -0.98 19.60 3.91
N ALA A 381 0.05 20.41 3.71
CA ALA A 381 0.14 21.31 2.56
C ALA A 381 0.38 20.58 1.22
N PRO A 382 1.37 19.66 1.10
CA PRO A 382 1.46 18.74 -0.05
C PRO A 382 0.16 17.98 -0.33
N ASN A 383 -0.49 17.41 0.69
CA ASN A 383 -1.72 16.63 0.53
C ASN A 383 -2.86 17.48 -0.05
N LYS A 384 -3.06 18.70 0.46
CA LYS A 384 -4.06 19.64 -0.06
C LYS A 384 -3.78 20.03 -1.52
N ARG A 385 -2.50 20.18 -1.90
CA ARG A 385 -2.13 20.47 -3.30
C ARG A 385 -2.46 19.30 -4.21
N LEU A 386 -2.15 18.07 -3.79
CA LEU A 386 -2.48 16.86 -4.54
C LEU A 386 -4.00 16.73 -4.77
N LEU A 387 -4.79 16.89 -3.71
CA LEU A 387 -6.27 16.94 -3.80
C LEU A 387 -6.75 18.02 -4.79
N SER A 388 -6.14 19.21 -4.75
CA SER A 388 -6.50 20.30 -5.66
C SER A 388 -6.18 19.98 -7.12
N VAL A 389 -5.15 19.18 -7.41
CA VAL A 389 -4.85 18.72 -8.77
C VAL A 389 -6.00 17.84 -9.26
N PHE A 390 -6.37 16.81 -8.51
CA PHE A 390 -7.42 15.87 -8.91
C PHE A 390 -8.80 16.54 -9.01
N ALA A 391 -9.17 17.38 -8.05
CA ALA A 391 -10.46 18.08 -8.04
C ALA A 391 -10.65 18.98 -9.28
N ARG A 392 -9.60 19.68 -9.74
CA ARG A 392 -9.65 20.49 -10.97
C ARG A 392 -9.91 19.68 -12.24
N TRP A 393 -9.62 18.38 -12.20
CA TRP A 393 -9.85 17.44 -13.30
C TRP A 393 -11.12 16.60 -13.11
N GLY A 394 -11.98 16.98 -12.16
CA GLY A 394 -13.29 16.36 -11.95
C GLY A 394 -13.26 15.02 -11.23
N TRP A 395 -12.13 14.65 -10.62
CA TRP A 395 -12.06 13.43 -9.82
C TRP A 395 -12.80 13.60 -8.49
N ILE A 396 -13.40 12.51 -8.00
CA ILE A 396 -14.17 12.46 -6.76
C ILE A 396 -13.31 11.82 -5.69
N GLN A 397 -13.13 12.51 -4.56
CA GLN A 397 -12.46 11.96 -3.39
C GLN A 397 -13.38 10.93 -2.72
N GLN A 398 -12.93 9.68 -2.66
CA GLN A 398 -13.61 8.60 -1.95
C GLN A 398 -13.13 8.54 -0.49
N TRP A 399 -11.82 8.49 -0.27
CA TRP A 399 -11.19 8.43 1.05
C TRP A 399 -10.13 9.51 1.19
N TYR A 400 -10.04 10.14 2.36
CA TYR A 400 -8.93 11.01 2.72
C TYR A 400 -8.67 10.93 4.23
N PHE A 401 -7.63 10.18 4.58
CA PHE A 401 -7.20 9.96 5.96
C PHE A 401 -5.71 10.30 6.06
N PRO A 402 -5.32 11.48 6.55
CA PRO A 402 -3.90 11.82 6.70
C PRO A 402 -3.26 10.99 7.83
N ARG A 403 -1.92 11.05 7.92
CA ARG A 403 -1.12 10.44 9.00
C ARG A 403 -1.70 10.69 10.40
N GLY A 404 -1.57 9.69 11.27
CA GLY A 404 -2.03 9.72 12.65
C GLY A 404 -3.37 9.03 12.86
N VAL A 405 -3.98 9.23 14.03
CA VAL A 405 -5.28 8.64 14.37
C VAL A 405 -6.40 9.42 13.67
N GLN A 406 -7.20 8.73 12.89
CA GLN A 406 -8.36 9.29 12.18
C GLN A 406 -9.63 8.54 12.57
N GLU A 407 -10.74 9.27 12.70
CA GLU A 407 -12.07 8.67 12.76
C GLU A 407 -12.49 8.22 11.36
N THR A 408 -12.90 6.96 11.24
CA THR A 408 -13.38 6.40 9.97
C THR A 408 -14.81 5.89 10.13
N PRO A 409 -15.54 5.63 9.03
CA PRO A 409 -16.86 4.99 9.11
C PRO A 409 -16.86 3.61 9.80
N TYR A 410 -15.67 3.02 9.99
CA TYR A 410 -15.49 1.69 10.58
C TYR A 410 -14.84 1.75 11.98
N GLY A 411 -14.68 2.94 12.55
CA GLY A 411 -14.04 3.18 13.84
C GLY A 411 -12.68 3.89 13.72
N PRO A 412 -12.06 4.25 14.86
CA PRO A 412 -10.80 4.99 14.88
C PRO A 412 -9.61 4.12 14.45
N ALA A 413 -8.84 4.55 13.46
CA ALA A 413 -7.65 3.85 12.98
C ALA A 413 -6.42 4.77 12.93
N THR A 414 -5.24 4.21 13.17
CA THR A 414 -3.97 4.95 13.00
C THR A 414 -3.42 4.69 11.61
N PHE A 415 -3.06 5.77 10.93
CA PHE A 415 -2.49 5.77 9.59
C PHE A 415 -1.00 6.14 9.67
N GLY A 416 -0.14 5.25 9.19
CA GLY A 416 1.31 5.42 9.19
C GLY A 416 1.72 6.50 8.17
N ASP A 417 1.23 6.34 6.95
CA ASP A 417 1.42 7.28 5.84
C ASP A 417 0.13 8.07 5.53
N GLY A 418 -1.03 7.48 5.69
CA GLY A 418 -2.31 8.05 5.29
C GLY A 418 -2.76 7.59 3.92
N VAL A 419 -4.05 7.75 3.66
CA VAL A 419 -4.75 7.23 2.50
C VAL A 419 -5.43 8.36 1.75
N LEU A 420 -5.27 8.37 0.43
CA LEU A 420 -6.09 9.13 -0.49
C LEU A 420 -6.61 8.22 -1.60
N SER A 421 -7.93 8.07 -1.68
CA SER A 421 -8.59 7.32 -2.74
C SER A 421 -9.46 8.24 -3.59
N LEU A 422 -9.34 8.09 -4.91
CA LEU A 422 -9.91 8.98 -5.91
C LEU A 422 -10.58 8.17 -7.03
N LEU A 423 -11.78 8.60 -7.41
CA LEU A 423 -12.58 8.01 -8.49
C LEU A 423 -12.65 8.95 -9.68
N ASN A 424 -12.57 8.37 -10.87
CA ASN A 424 -12.72 9.08 -12.13
C ASN A 424 -14.14 8.89 -12.69
N PRO A 425 -15.05 9.87 -12.51
CA PRO A 425 -16.44 9.72 -12.98
C PRO A 425 -16.55 9.68 -14.51
N THR A 426 -15.52 10.11 -15.24
CA THR A 426 -15.55 10.13 -16.71
C THR A 426 -15.47 8.74 -17.35
N LEU A 427 -15.08 7.72 -16.57
CA LEU A 427 -14.88 6.35 -17.04
C LEU A 427 -15.96 5.37 -16.56
N ASN A 428 -17.13 5.88 -16.12
CA ASN A 428 -18.26 5.04 -15.73
C ASN A 428 -18.82 4.20 -16.91
N ASP A 429 -18.73 4.69 -18.15
CA ASP A 429 -18.94 3.87 -19.36
C ASP A 429 -17.58 3.41 -19.93
N THR A 430 -17.13 2.26 -19.46
CA THR A 430 -15.82 1.70 -19.83
C THR A 430 -15.69 1.39 -21.32
N TRP A 431 -16.79 1.08 -22.01
CA TRP A 431 -16.75 0.75 -23.44
C TRP A 431 -16.59 1.99 -24.31
N ALA A 432 -17.33 3.05 -24.02
CA ALA A 432 -17.19 4.33 -24.71
C ALA A 432 -15.76 4.88 -24.52
N ALA A 433 -15.25 4.83 -23.29
CA ALA A 433 -13.91 5.30 -22.99
C ALA A 433 -12.81 4.46 -23.67
N ALA A 434 -12.94 3.13 -23.69
CA ALA A 434 -12.00 2.26 -24.38
C ALA A 434 -11.92 2.56 -25.88
N ALA A 435 -13.08 2.77 -26.53
CA ALA A 435 -13.15 3.12 -27.94
C ALA A 435 -12.50 4.49 -28.22
N ALA A 436 -12.75 5.49 -27.37
CA ALA A 436 -12.14 6.82 -27.50
C ALA A 436 -10.61 6.77 -27.39
N CYS A 437 -10.06 6.05 -26.42
CA CYS A 437 -8.62 5.89 -26.27
C CYS A 437 -7.98 5.16 -27.46
N GLN A 438 -8.62 4.12 -27.99
CA GLN A 438 -8.12 3.43 -29.19
C GLN A 438 -8.10 4.35 -30.41
N ALA A 439 -9.14 5.18 -30.59
CA ALA A 439 -9.19 6.17 -31.66
C ALA A 439 -8.05 7.21 -31.53
N GLN A 440 -7.77 7.68 -30.31
CA GLN A 440 -6.66 8.59 -30.01
C GLN A 440 -5.30 7.96 -30.35
N ARG A 441 -5.06 6.70 -29.97
CA ARG A 441 -3.81 5.98 -30.33
C ARG A 441 -3.64 5.83 -31.84
N ARG A 442 -4.72 5.58 -32.59
CA ARG A 442 -4.67 5.51 -34.06
C ARG A 442 -4.34 6.87 -34.70
N ARG A 443 -4.81 7.98 -34.12
CA ARG A 443 -4.47 9.34 -34.60
C ARG A 443 -3.00 9.67 -34.37
N ILE A 444 -2.43 9.33 -33.21
CA ILE A 444 -1.02 9.59 -32.90
C ILE A 444 -0.09 8.84 -33.86
N LYS A 445 -0.38 7.57 -34.17
CA LYS A 445 0.42 6.76 -35.11
C LYS A 445 0.42 7.27 -36.56
N LYS A 446 -0.56 8.11 -36.94
CA LYS A 446 -0.67 8.66 -38.30
C LYS A 446 0.04 10.00 -38.47
N ARG A 447 0.51 10.63 -37.40
CA ARG A 447 1.31 11.85 -37.53
C ARG A 447 2.73 11.46 -37.98
N PRO A 448 3.24 12.00 -39.10
CA PRO A 448 4.65 11.83 -39.45
C PRO A 448 5.53 12.37 -38.32
N PRO A 449 6.71 11.76 -38.09
CA PRO A 449 7.61 12.10 -36.98
C PRO A 449 8.08 13.55 -37.01
#